data_AF-A0AAP2CIR9-F1
#
_entry.id   AF-A0AAP2CIR9-F1
#
_cell.length_a   1.000
_cell.length_b   1.000
_cell.length_c   1.000
_cell.angle_alpha   90.00
_cell.angle_beta   90.00
_cell.angle_gamma   90.00
#
_symmetry.space_group_name_H-M   'P 1'
#
loop_
_entity.id
_entity.type
_entity.pdbx_description
1 polymer ?
#
loop_
_entity_poly.entity_id
_entity_poly.type
_entity_poly.pdbx_seq_one_letter_code
_entity_poly.pdbx_strand_id
1 'polypeptide(L)' 'MNRLIPIWIDGEKFIQLSQLTFEQADKLRKLLPAGSIKKLFFQGIELPDCILFETYEYWFNHYSPGPAESFNEF' A
#
# COMPACT_ATOMS: atom_id res chain seq x y z
N MET A 1 -14.51 -1.45 -3.99
CA MET A 1 -13.07 -1.73 -3.84
C MET A 1 -12.82 -2.08 -2.39
N ASN A 2 -12.19 -3.22 -2.09
CA ASN A 2 -11.86 -3.58 -0.72
C ASN A 2 -10.51 -2.97 -0.34
N ARG A 3 -10.46 -2.33 0.83
CA ARG A 3 -9.20 -1.89 1.44
C ARG A 3 -8.37 -3.12 1.78
N LEU A 4 -7.06 -3.03 1.57
CA LEU A 4 -6.15 -4.10 1.96
C LEU A 4 -5.99 -4.13 3.48
N ILE A 5 -5.89 -5.34 4.02
CA ILE A 5 -5.59 -5.56 5.44
C ILE A 5 -4.06 -5.57 5.58
N PRO A 6 -3.48 -4.73 6.45
CA PRO A 6 -2.04 -4.70 6.65
C PRO A 6 -1.53 -5.95 7.38
N ILE A 7 -0.29 -6.31 7.07
CA ILE A 7 0.50 -7.31 7.76
C ILE A 7 1.39 -6.59 8.76
N TRP A 8 1.39 -7.04 10.01
CA TRP A 8 2.28 -6.51 11.05
C TRP A 8 3.62 -7.24 11.04
N ILE A 9 4.70 -6.52 10.78
CA ILE A 9 6.06 -7.05 10.68
C ILE A 9 6.98 -6.08 11.43
N ASP A 10 7.74 -6.58 12.42
CA ASP A 10 8.70 -5.78 13.20
C ASP A 10 8.13 -4.47 13.81
N GLY A 11 6.85 -4.47 14.18
CA GLY A 11 6.17 -3.30 14.76
C GLY A 11 5.67 -2.27 13.75
N GLU A 12 5.91 -2.49 12.46
CA GLU A 12 5.39 -1.68 11.36
C GLU A 12 4.30 -2.42 10.59
N LYS A 13 3.43 -1.67 9.91
CA LYS A 13 2.36 -2.20 9.06
C LYS A 13 2.77 -2.14 7.60
N PHE A 14 2.65 -3.26 6.90
CA PHE A 14 2.96 -3.37 5.48
C PHE A 14 1.79 -3.92 4.68
N ILE A 15 1.76 -3.61 3.40
CA ILE A 15 0.91 -4.27 2.41
C ILE A 15 1.74 -4.73 1.25
N GLN A 16 1.30 -5.83 0.63
CA GLN A 16 1.91 -6.33 -0.59
C GLN A 16 1.17 -5.77 -1.80
N LEU A 17 1.90 -5.12 -2.70
CA LEU A 17 1.32 -4.51 -3.90
C LEU A 17 0.62 -5.54 -4.79
N SER A 18 1.07 -6.80 -4.77
CA SER A 18 0.45 -7.93 -5.48
C SER A 18 -0.97 -8.25 -5.03
N GLN A 19 -1.44 -7.74 -3.88
CA GLN A 19 -2.83 -7.87 -3.44
C GLN A 19 -3.76 -6.84 -4.10
N LEU A 20 -3.21 -5.79 -4.73
CA LEU A 20 -3.97 -4.83 -5.54
C LEU A 20 -4.20 -5.39 -6.95
N THR A 21 -5.16 -4.80 -7.68
CA THR A 21 -5.26 -5.08 -9.11
C THR A 21 -4.01 -4.58 -9.83
N PHE A 22 -3.67 -5.20 -10.96
CA PHE A 22 -2.49 -4.83 -11.74
C PHE A 22 -2.42 -3.32 -12.03
N GLU A 23 -3.54 -2.70 -12.42
CA GLU A 23 -3.61 -1.26 -12.68
C GLU A 23 -3.37 -0.40 -11.43
N GLN A 24 -3.90 -0.81 -10.28
CA GLN A 24 -3.69 -0.10 -9.02
C GLN A 24 -2.24 -0.22 -8.55
N ALA A 25 -1.68 -1.44 -8.60
CA ALA A 25 -0.29 -1.69 -8.26
C ALA A 25 0.66 -0.91 -9.17
N ASP A 26 0.43 -0.89 -10.48
CA ASP A 26 1.25 -0.16 -11.45
C ASP A 26 1.20 1.36 -11.22
N LYS A 27 0.00 1.92 -10.99
CA LYS A 27 -0.16 3.35 -10.66
C LYS A 27 0.57 3.72 -9.37
N LEU A 28 0.38 2.93 -8.31
CA LEU A 28 1.04 3.17 -7.04
C LEU A 28 2.56 3.06 -7.17
N ARG A 29 3.07 2.00 -7.82
CA ARG A 29 4.52 1.82 -8.07
C ARG A 29 5.16 3.02 -8.76
N LYS A 30 4.48 3.63 -9.74
CA LYS A 30 4.98 4.82 -10.47
C LYS A 30 5.02 6.09 -9.62
N LEU A 31 4.22 6.17 -8.56
CA LEU A 31 4.17 7.31 -7.64
C LEU A 31 5.15 7.18 -6.47
N LEU A 32 5.61 5.97 -6.17
CA LEU A 32 6.48 5.73 -5.04
C LEU A 32 7.92 6.18 -5.32
N PRO A 33 8.58 6.83 -4.35
CA PRO A 33 10.00 7.12 -4.47
C PRO A 33 10.83 5.83 -4.47
N ALA A 34 12.00 5.89 -5.11
CA ALA A 34 12.94 4.77 -5.14
C ALA A 34 13.30 4.29 -3.72
N GLY A 35 13.18 2.99 -3.47
CA GLY A 35 13.44 2.38 -2.16
C GLY A 35 12.22 2.24 -1.23
N SER A 36 11.04 2.74 -1.63
CA SER A 36 9.80 2.55 -0.86
C SER A 36 9.29 1.11 -0.90
N ILE A 37 9.60 0.41 -2.00
CA ILE A 37 9.23 -0.99 -2.21
C ILE A 37 10.32 -1.86 -1.60
N LYS A 38 9.95 -2.64 -0.61
CA LYS A 38 10.83 -3.51 0.16
C LYS A 38 10.44 -4.96 -0.04
N LYS A 39 11.43 -5.82 0.08
CA LYS A 39 11.26 -7.25 0.17
C LYS A 39 11.31 -7.63 1.64
N LEU A 40 10.26 -8.27 2.16
CA LEU A 40 10.14 -8.62 3.57
C LEU A 40 10.13 -10.13 3.75
N PHE A 41 10.60 -10.60 4.91
CA PHE A 41 10.48 -12.00 5.31
C PHE A 41 9.55 -12.08 6.51
N PHE A 42 8.46 -12.81 6.38
CA PHE A 42 7.47 -12.97 7.44
C PHE A 42 7.13 -14.45 7.60
N GLN A 43 7.36 -15.00 8.80
CA GLN A 43 7.07 -16.40 9.13
C GLN A 43 7.69 -17.42 8.16
N GLY A 44 8.91 -17.16 7.68
CA GLY A 44 9.61 -18.01 6.71
C GLY A 44 9.11 -17.86 5.27
N ILE A 45 8.16 -16.95 5.01
CA ILE A 45 7.66 -16.62 3.68
C ILE A 45 8.31 -15.32 3.23
N GLU A 46 8.80 -15.33 1.99
CA GLU A 46 9.28 -14.15 1.32
C GLU A 46 8.10 -13.38 0.72
N LEU A 47 7.91 -12.15 1.17
CA LEU A 47 6.91 -11.22 0.66
C LEU A 47 7.62 -10.20 -0.25
N PRO A 48 7.60 -10.41 -1.58
CA PRO A 48 8.11 -9.41 -2.52
C PRO A 48 7.14 -8.23 -2.61
N ASP A 49 7.68 -7.06 -2.94
CA ASP A 49 6.89 -5.87 -3.29
C ASP A 49 6.00 -5.31 -2.17
N CYS A 50 6.53 -5.26 -0.95
CA CYS A 50 5.86 -4.67 0.20
C CYS A 50 6.14 -3.16 0.30
N ILE A 51 5.13 -2.42 0.74
CA ILE A 51 5.25 -1.00 1.09
C ILE A 51 4.63 -0.74 2.45
N LEU A 52 4.97 0.38 3.07
CA LEU A 52 4.33 0.81 4.32
C LEU A 52 2.84 1.02 4.08
N PHE A 53 2.03 0.54 5.04
CA PHE A 53 0.59 0.69 4.98
C PHE A 53 0.17 2.15 4.97
N GLU A 54 0.87 3.03 5.70
CA GLU A 54 0.65 4.48 5.67
C GLU A 54 0.75 5.05 4.25
N THR A 55 1.76 4.62 3.49
CA THR A 55 1.96 5.06 2.11
C THR A 55 0.81 4.59 1.20
N TYR A 56 0.35 3.35 1.39
CA TYR A 56 -0.83 2.83 0.71
C TYR A 56 -2.10 3.60 1.10
N GLU A 57 -2.30 3.87 2.40
CA GLU A 57 -3.49 4.52 2.93
C GLU A 57 -3.60 5.96 2.39
N TYR A 58 -2.49 6.70 2.38
CA TYR A 58 -2.42 8.01 1.75
C TYR A 58 -2.79 7.93 0.27
N TRP A 59 -2.14 7.03 -0.49
CA TRP A 59 -2.45 6.88 -1.91
C TRP A 59 -3.92 6.48 -2.16
N PHE A 60 -4.45 5.56 -1.37
CA PHE A 60 -5.81 5.06 -1.51
C PHE A 60 -6.82 6.18 -1.26
N ASN A 61 -6.59 7.04 -0.27
CA ASN A 61 -7.47 8.16 0.05
C ASN A 61 -7.39 9.30 -0.97
N HIS A 62 -6.22 9.53 -1.61
CA HIS A 62 -6.03 10.66 -2.53
C HIS A 62 -6.18 10.31 -4.02
N TYR A 63 -5.98 9.06 -4.42
CA TYR A 63 -5.85 8.68 -5.84
C TYR A 63 -6.68 7.45 -6.25
N SER A 64 -7.30 6.73 -5.31
CA SER A 64 -8.22 5.65 -5.67
C SER A 64 -9.56 6.25 -6.14
N PRO A 65 -10.10 5.84 -7.31
CA PRO A 65 -11.44 6.22 -7.70
C PRO A 65 -12.48 5.50 -6.83
N GLY A 66 -12.78 6.08 -5.66
CA GLY A 66 -13.87 5.75 -4.72
C GLY A 66 -14.43 7.06 -4.16
N PRO A 67 -15.71 7.10 -3.71
CA PRO A 67 -16.52 8.33 -3.70
C PRO A 67 -15.83 9.42 -2.91
N ALA A 68 -15.89 10.64 -3.44
CA ALA A 68 -15.39 11.85 -2.80
C ALA A 68 -15.97 11.98 -1.38
N GLU A 69 -15.26 11.46 -0.38
CA GLU A 69 -15.52 11.76 1.01
C GLU A 69 -14.51 12.82 1.42
N SER A 70 -15.01 14.05 1.31
CA SER A 70 -14.56 15.30 1.88
C SER A 70 -13.36 15.20 2.81
N PHE A 71 -12.22 15.68 2.32
CA PHE A 71 -11.21 16.30 3.17
C PHE A 71 -11.88 17.45 3.92
N ASN A 72 -12.24 17.24 5.19
CA ASN A 72 -12.35 18.35 6.13
C ASN A 72 -10.91 18.67 6.57
N GLU A 73 -10.35 19.70 5.94
CA GLU A 73 -9.15 20.38 6.39
C GLU A 73 -9.43 21.02 7.77
N PHE A 74 -8.53 20.78 8.73
CA PHE A 74 -8.43 21.56 9.97
C PHE A 74 -7.43 22.71 9.78
#